data_AF-A0A7W0F8K1-F1
#
_entry.id   AF-A0A7W0F8K1-F1
#
_cell.length_a   1.000
_cell.length_b   1.000
_cell.length_c   1.000
_cell.angle_alpha   90.00
_cell.angle_beta   90.00
_cell.angle_gamma   90.00
#
_symmetry.space_group_name_H-M   'P 1'
#
loop_
_entity.id
_entity.type
_entity.pdbx_description
1 polymer ?
#
loop_
_entity_poly.entity_id
_entity_poly.type
_entity_poly.pdbx_seq_one_letter_code
_entity_poly.pdbx_strand_id
1 'polypeptide(L)'
;MKKKIIYFACALLFFTAERCFSSGTTAANFLKIGVGARNIGMGEAAVAVTDDINSVYWNPAGLAHIVQPVFTFAHTQWFQDIQYEQIGFAKQYNTGRDIGGFSKLSLGVNIFRLSVKKFEGRSATDDKIGSVGASDTAFVISGASDLRTFKSFPSKSGSELYGGVNLKYISQQLYTYSASAFALDLGLQWYEASKIVKKGWRAGVNIQNLGTKIKFDEVAGSLPMNTKLGVGYRYILAGDPVTFDMDFNMPNDEDSYVCTGVEYLVKDLLALRVGFRSGVDIGSGIRAGIGINAGLYSIDYAFAGFGDLGGTHRVSLNIKLGKVPSILRLEDKTALIKHHMTRGGKLFEQGRFAEAVLEFNTVLMEEPLNKEAFESMLKANDKLVEMEKMMPTTITEVPKVKDKAAAKTHYLRGIKLYSAGKPEQAILELDNALKMDPKYKLAKKAKEKILEEMRKTK
;
A
#
# COMPACT_ATOMS: atom_id res chain seq x y z
N MET A 1 2.44 14.98 -23.45
CA MET A 1 2.73 13.59 -23.06
C MET A 1 4.02 13.04 -23.70
N LYS A 2 4.21 13.15 -25.02
CA LYS A 2 5.39 12.60 -25.72
C LYS A 2 6.76 13.05 -25.17
N LYS A 3 6.92 14.31 -24.76
CA LYS A 3 8.19 14.81 -24.17
C LYS A 3 8.52 14.22 -22.79
N LYS A 4 7.52 13.87 -21.97
CA LYS A 4 7.74 13.25 -20.65
C LYS A 4 8.18 11.78 -20.75
N ILE A 5 7.72 11.07 -21.77
CA ILE A 5 8.11 9.68 -22.07
C ILE A 5 9.58 9.62 -22.53
N ILE A 6 10.05 10.64 -23.27
CA ILE A 6 11.45 10.73 -23.73
C ILE A 6 12.42 10.95 -22.55
N TYR A 7 12.08 11.78 -21.57
CA TYR A 7 12.92 11.94 -20.37
C TYR A 7 12.95 10.67 -19.50
N PHE A 8 11.84 9.93 -19.44
CA PHE A 8 11.77 8.64 -18.74
C PHE A 8 12.62 7.57 -19.45
N ALA A 9 12.59 7.53 -20.78
CA ALA A 9 13.44 6.65 -21.60
C ALA A 9 14.93 7.01 -21.52
N CYS A 10 15.27 8.30 -21.48
CA CYS A 10 16.67 8.75 -21.31
C CYS A 10 17.22 8.49 -19.91
N ALA A 11 16.37 8.50 -18.86
CA ALA A 11 16.79 8.11 -17.51
C ALA A 11 17.05 6.59 -17.40
N LEU A 12 16.30 5.77 -18.14
CA LEU A 12 16.53 4.32 -18.24
C LEU A 12 17.79 3.94 -19.03
N LEU A 13 18.25 4.79 -19.97
CA LEU A 13 19.42 4.52 -20.82
C LEU A 13 20.78 4.91 -20.21
N PHE A 14 20.81 5.57 -19.05
CA PHE A 14 22.06 5.99 -18.38
C PHE A 14 22.55 5.03 -17.28
N PHE A 15 21.89 3.87 -17.08
CA PHE A 15 22.15 2.99 -15.93
C PHE A 15 22.89 1.67 -16.23
N THR A 16 23.42 1.47 -17.43
CA THR A 16 24.36 0.36 -17.69
C THR A 16 25.79 0.78 -17.34
N ALA A 17 26.03 1.06 -16.07
CA ALA A 17 27.37 1.04 -15.51
C ALA A 17 27.48 -0.22 -14.67
N GLU A 18 27.94 -1.31 -15.26
CA GLU A 18 28.30 -2.52 -14.52
C GLU A 18 29.44 -2.16 -13.57
N ARG A 19 29.10 -1.93 -12.30
CA ARG A 19 30.08 -1.91 -11.23
C ARG A 19 30.22 -3.34 -10.74
N CYS A 20 31.27 -4.00 -11.20
CA CYS A 20 31.73 -5.25 -10.60
C CYS A 20 32.34 -4.94 -9.23
N PHE A 21 31.51 -4.92 -8.19
CA PHE A 21 32.01 -5.10 -6.82
C PHE A 21 32.17 -6.60 -6.62
N SER A 22 33.37 -7.03 -6.22
CA SER A 22 33.59 -8.42 -5.80
C SER A 22 32.59 -8.75 -4.69
N SER A 23 31.64 -9.66 -4.95
CA SER A 23 30.73 -10.19 -3.94
C SER A 23 31.56 -10.70 -2.77
N GLY A 24 31.34 -10.17 -1.57
CA GLY A 24 32.20 -10.42 -0.41
C GLY A 24 31.40 -10.28 0.88
N THR A 25 31.65 -11.19 1.82
CA THR A 25 30.92 -11.32 3.09
C THR A 25 31.00 -10.04 3.92
N THR A 26 29.90 -9.31 4.01
CA THR A 26 29.72 -8.30 5.06
C THR A 26 29.37 -8.96 6.38
N ALA A 27 29.62 -8.25 7.47
CA ALA A 27 29.18 -8.62 8.80
C ALA A 27 27.87 -7.88 9.15
N ALA A 28 27.23 -8.20 10.28
CA ALA A 28 25.94 -7.63 10.66
C ALA A 28 24.83 -7.79 9.59
N ASN A 29 24.76 -8.95 8.93
CA ASN A 29 23.80 -9.23 7.85
C ASN A 29 22.32 -9.12 8.27
N PHE A 30 22.01 -9.16 9.58
CA PHE A 30 20.66 -8.88 10.09
C PHE A 30 20.13 -7.50 9.68
N LEU A 31 21.01 -6.53 9.40
CA LEU A 31 20.64 -5.21 8.91
C LEU A 31 19.97 -5.24 7.53
N LYS A 32 20.15 -6.33 6.77
CA LYS A 32 19.49 -6.55 5.47
C LYS A 32 18.06 -7.06 5.61
N ILE A 33 17.62 -7.46 6.80
CA ILE A 33 16.26 -7.94 7.05
C ILE A 33 15.34 -6.73 7.16
N GLY A 34 14.47 -6.57 6.15
CA GLY A 34 13.50 -5.48 6.11
C GLY A 34 12.53 -5.47 7.29
N VAL A 35 12.09 -4.27 7.69
CA VAL A 35 11.22 -4.03 8.84
C VAL A 35 9.87 -3.43 8.41
N GLY A 36 8.86 -3.60 9.26
CA GLY A 36 7.50 -3.09 9.04
C GLY A 36 6.73 -3.92 8.02
N ALA A 37 5.61 -4.51 8.42
CA ALA A 37 4.84 -5.39 7.54
C ALA A 37 4.28 -4.65 6.31
N ARG A 38 3.93 -3.37 6.43
CA ARG A 38 3.52 -2.53 5.29
C ARG A 38 4.52 -2.57 4.13
N ASN A 39 5.77 -2.24 4.41
CA ASN A 39 6.81 -2.05 3.38
C ASN A 39 7.25 -3.39 2.80
N ILE A 40 7.28 -4.43 3.63
CA ILE A 40 7.46 -5.81 3.16
C ILE A 40 6.34 -6.19 2.19
N GLY A 41 5.07 -5.95 2.54
CA GLY A 41 3.92 -6.28 1.68
C GLY A 41 3.93 -5.56 0.33
N MET A 42 4.66 -4.44 0.23
CA MET A 42 4.92 -3.69 -1.00
C MET A 42 6.20 -4.16 -1.73
N GLY A 43 6.65 -5.39 -1.52
CA GLY A 43 7.81 -5.88 -2.27
C GLY A 43 9.14 -5.39 -1.75
N GLU A 44 9.20 -4.80 -0.55
CA GLU A 44 10.39 -4.11 -0.02
C GLU A 44 10.75 -2.84 -0.83
N ALA A 45 9.82 -2.33 -1.64
CA ALA A 45 9.89 -1.01 -2.24
C ALA A 45 9.27 0.00 -1.26
N ALA A 46 10.08 0.94 -0.77
CA ALA A 46 9.63 1.96 0.16
C ALA A 46 10.43 3.28 0.11
N VAL A 47 11.55 3.37 -0.61
CA VAL A 47 12.51 4.46 -0.46
C VAL A 47 11.90 5.83 -0.80
N ALA A 48 11.03 5.90 -1.81
CA ALA A 48 10.36 7.13 -2.21
C ALA A 48 9.02 7.38 -1.51
N VAL A 49 8.36 6.33 -1.01
CA VAL A 49 6.97 6.40 -0.55
C VAL A 49 6.81 6.27 0.96
N THR A 50 7.85 5.84 1.69
CA THR A 50 7.81 5.69 3.14
C THR A 50 7.51 7.02 3.80
N ASP A 51 6.46 7.02 4.62
CA ASP A 51 5.89 8.20 5.28
C ASP A 51 5.44 7.89 6.73
N ASP A 52 5.95 6.80 7.32
CA ASP A 52 5.64 6.35 8.68
C ASP A 52 6.90 6.08 9.53
N ILE A 53 6.73 5.52 10.73
CA ILE A 53 7.83 5.21 11.66
C ILE A 53 8.85 4.20 11.11
N ASN A 54 8.46 3.33 10.18
CA ASN A 54 9.39 2.40 9.54
C ASN A 54 10.33 3.10 8.56
N SER A 55 10.08 4.37 8.23
CA SER A 55 11.01 5.21 7.46
C SER A 55 12.40 5.26 8.09
N VAL A 56 12.52 5.08 9.41
CA VAL A 56 13.82 4.94 10.09
C VAL A 56 14.68 3.85 9.46
N TYR A 57 14.09 2.77 8.95
CA TYR A 57 14.85 1.77 8.19
C TYR A 57 14.94 2.15 6.71
N TRP A 58 13.82 2.40 6.04
CA TRP A 58 13.77 2.45 4.57
C TRP A 58 14.33 3.75 3.97
N ASN A 59 14.02 4.90 4.57
CA ASN A 59 14.57 6.19 4.20
C ASN A 59 14.27 7.21 5.32
N PRO A 60 15.25 7.66 6.12
CA PRO A 60 14.99 8.47 7.30
C PRO A 60 14.34 9.82 6.97
N ALA A 61 14.46 10.33 5.74
CA ALA A 61 13.73 11.53 5.32
C ALA A 61 12.21 11.39 5.47
N GLY A 62 11.68 10.16 5.31
CA GLY A 62 10.25 9.88 5.45
C GLY A 62 9.69 10.10 6.86
N LEU A 63 10.57 10.13 7.87
CA LEU A 63 10.19 10.45 9.24
C LEU A 63 9.60 11.87 9.36
N ALA A 64 9.94 12.78 8.44
CA ALA A 64 9.41 14.13 8.38
C ALA A 64 7.89 14.19 8.06
N HIS A 65 7.29 13.08 7.62
CA HIS A 65 5.86 12.99 7.35
C HIS A 65 5.03 12.52 8.54
N ILE A 66 5.67 12.11 9.64
CA ILE A 66 4.95 11.69 10.85
C ILE A 66 4.27 12.89 11.47
N VAL A 67 2.95 12.83 11.58
CA VAL A 67 2.13 13.91 12.13
C VAL A 67 1.87 13.73 13.62
N GLN A 68 1.62 12.50 14.05
CA GLN A 68 1.29 12.15 15.43
C GLN A 68 2.45 11.40 16.07
N PRO A 69 2.75 11.60 17.36
CA PRO A 69 3.63 10.70 18.09
C PRO A 69 3.18 9.25 17.89
N VAL A 70 4.09 8.36 17.57
CA VAL A 70 3.76 6.98 17.22
C VAL A 70 4.73 6.01 17.88
N PHE A 71 4.19 4.97 18.50
CA PHE A 71 4.94 3.79 18.91
C PHE A 71 4.77 2.71 17.85
N THR A 72 5.81 1.91 17.63
CA THR A 72 5.77 0.73 16.77
C THR A 72 6.33 -0.48 17.48
N PHE A 73 5.69 -1.61 17.24
CA PHE A 73 6.13 -2.94 17.64
C PHE A 73 6.01 -3.83 16.41
N ALA A 74 7.07 -4.53 16.03
CA ALA A 74 6.99 -5.50 14.95
C ALA A 74 7.68 -6.79 15.32
N HIS A 75 7.05 -7.91 14.93
CA HIS A 75 7.55 -9.26 15.12
C HIS A 75 7.66 -9.93 13.76
N THR A 76 8.82 -10.51 13.48
CA THR A 76 9.08 -11.30 12.28
C THR A 76 9.52 -12.70 12.71
N GLN A 77 8.74 -13.69 12.29
CA GLN A 77 9.17 -15.08 12.34
C GLN A 77 9.98 -15.36 11.07
N TRP A 78 11.29 -15.53 11.24
CA TRP A 78 12.22 -15.85 10.18
C TRP A 78 12.48 -17.36 10.13
N PHE A 79 13.36 -17.79 9.23
CA PHE A 79 13.70 -19.21 9.07
C PHE A 79 14.37 -19.79 10.32
N GLN A 80 14.18 -21.09 10.56
CA GLN A 80 14.82 -21.84 11.64
C GLN A 80 14.67 -21.21 13.04
N ASP A 81 13.45 -20.79 13.38
CA ASP A 81 13.11 -20.18 14.67
C ASP A 81 13.89 -18.88 15.00
N ILE A 82 14.47 -18.24 13.99
CA ILE A 82 15.06 -16.91 14.14
C ILE A 82 13.92 -15.90 14.29
N GLN A 83 14.03 -15.07 15.32
CA GLN A 83 13.07 -14.01 15.60
C GLN A 83 13.73 -12.66 15.35
N TYR A 84 12.98 -11.74 14.74
CA TYR A 84 13.43 -10.39 14.51
C TYR A 84 12.38 -9.38 14.98
N GLU A 85 12.76 -8.59 15.97
CA GLU A 85 11.89 -7.68 16.71
C GLU A 85 12.25 -6.22 16.42
N GLN A 86 11.23 -5.37 16.35
CA GLN A 86 11.36 -3.92 16.31
C GLN A 86 10.54 -3.31 17.43
N ILE A 87 11.15 -2.35 18.13
CA ILE A 87 10.44 -1.40 19.00
C ILE A 87 10.90 -0.01 18.63
N GLY A 88 9.96 0.92 18.45
CA GLY A 88 10.31 2.29 18.12
C GLY A 88 9.32 3.32 18.61
N PHE A 89 9.80 4.55 18.70
CA PHE A 89 9.00 5.73 18.96
C PHE A 89 9.45 6.87 18.07
N ALA A 90 8.51 7.66 17.54
CA ALA A 90 8.82 8.85 16.80
C ALA A 90 7.82 9.96 17.10
N LYS A 91 8.30 11.21 17.04
CA LYS A 91 7.49 12.41 17.23
C LYS A 91 7.99 13.55 16.37
N GLN A 92 7.05 14.28 15.79
CA GLN A 92 7.30 15.54 15.12
C GLN A 92 7.06 16.73 16.05
N TYR A 93 7.93 17.72 15.91
CA TYR A 93 7.88 19.03 16.51
C TYR A 93 7.74 20.04 15.37
N ASN A 94 6.61 20.74 15.34
CA ASN A 94 6.39 21.81 14.38
C ASN A 94 6.92 23.12 14.99
N THR A 95 7.91 23.72 14.37
CA THR A 95 8.59 24.91 14.91
C THR A 95 7.80 26.19 14.62
N GLY A 96 6.82 26.15 13.70
CA GLY A 96 5.94 27.27 13.37
C GLY A 96 6.62 28.50 12.77
N ARG A 97 7.95 28.48 12.62
CA ARG A 97 8.81 29.50 12.02
C ARG A 97 9.85 28.79 11.16
N ASP A 98 10.10 29.31 9.96
CA ASP A 98 11.24 28.88 9.13
C ASP A 98 12.53 29.35 9.84
N ILE A 99 13.22 28.45 10.56
CA ILE A 99 14.52 28.74 11.18
C ILE A 99 15.58 28.02 10.33
N GLY A 100 16.43 28.79 9.63
CA GLY A 100 17.42 28.22 8.70
C GLY A 100 16.80 27.47 7.50
N GLY A 101 15.53 27.75 7.22
CA GLY A 101 14.68 27.10 6.20
C GLY A 101 14.31 25.64 6.48
N PHE A 102 14.19 25.32 7.76
CA PHE A 102 13.51 24.14 8.29
C PHE A 102 12.26 24.60 9.06
N SER A 103 11.12 23.91 8.90
CA SER A 103 9.87 24.26 9.59
C SER A 103 9.33 23.16 10.49
N LYS A 104 9.76 21.91 10.26
CA LYS A 104 9.39 20.71 11.00
C LYS A 104 10.65 19.98 11.44
N LEU A 105 10.68 19.47 12.67
CA LEU A 105 11.73 18.57 13.13
C LEU A 105 11.08 17.28 13.64
N SER A 106 11.42 16.16 13.03
CA SER A 106 10.94 14.85 13.46
C SER A 106 12.09 14.07 14.06
N LEU A 107 11.89 13.55 15.26
CA LEU A 107 12.87 12.76 16.00
C LEU A 107 12.31 11.37 16.24
N GLY A 108 13.17 10.36 16.14
CA GLY A 108 12.80 8.97 16.35
C GLY A 108 13.89 8.18 17.04
N VAL A 109 13.49 7.13 17.75
CA VAL A 109 14.36 6.12 18.34
C VAL A 109 13.82 4.74 17.99
N ASN A 110 14.67 3.84 17.55
CA ASN A 110 14.30 2.46 17.23
C ASN A 110 15.34 1.49 17.78
N ILE A 111 14.88 0.31 18.17
CA ILE A 111 15.70 -0.84 18.53
C ILE A 111 15.26 -1.98 17.62
N PHE A 112 16.23 -2.55 16.91
CA PHE A 112 16.05 -3.76 16.13
C PHE A 112 16.85 -4.88 16.79
N ARG A 113 16.24 -6.04 17.00
CA ARG A 113 16.90 -7.18 17.64
C ARG A 113 16.63 -8.46 16.85
N LEU A 114 17.69 -9.09 16.36
CA LEU A 114 17.65 -10.46 15.87
C LEU A 114 18.10 -11.39 16.99
N SER A 115 17.38 -12.50 17.18
CA SER A 115 17.76 -13.50 18.16
C SER A 115 17.52 -14.91 17.64
N VAL A 116 18.47 -15.78 17.94
CA VAL A 116 18.36 -17.22 17.72
C VAL A 116 18.01 -17.89 19.04
N LYS A 117 17.07 -18.83 19.00
CA LYS A 117 16.73 -19.64 20.18
C LYS A 117 17.99 -20.35 20.69
N LYS A 118 18.20 -20.31 22.01
CA LYS A 118 19.35 -20.99 22.62
C LYS A 118 19.25 -22.49 22.39
N PHE A 119 20.38 -23.09 22.03
CA PHE A 119 20.51 -24.54 21.83
C PHE A 119 21.60 -25.11 22.74
N GLU A 120 21.59 -26.43 22.94
CA GLU A 120 22.60 -27.13 23.74
C GLU A 120 23.95 -27.06 23.02
N GLY A 121 24.94 -26.43 23.67
CA GLY A 121 26.31 -26.44 23.21
C GLY A 121 26.98 -27.75 23.62
N ARG A 122 27.76 -28.32 22.69
CA ARG A 122 28.59 -29.50 22.95
C ARG A 122 30.04 -29.26 22.53
N SER A 123 30.98 -29.85 23.27
CA SER A 123 32.39 -29.86 22.91
C SER A 123 32.67 -30.80 21.72
N ALA A 124 33.90 -30.79 21.20
CA ALA A 124 34.34 -31.76 20.20
C ALA A 124 34.31 -33.22 20.70
N THR A 125 34.27 -33.43 22.02
CA THR A 125 34.15 -34.74 22.69
C THR A 125 32.71 -35.10 23.05
N ASP A 126 31.72 -34.34 22.56
CA ASP A 126 30.28 -34.50 22.82
C ASP A 126 29.84 -34.19 24.28
N ASP A 127 30.72 -33.55 25.07
CA ASP A 127 30.38 -33.10 26.42
C ASP A 127 29.51 -31.85 26.39
N LYS A 128 28.51 -31.77 27.26
CA LYS A 128 27.63 -30.59 27.35
C LYS A 128 28.39 -29.41 27.94
N ILE A 129 28.45 -28.30 27.20
CA ILE A 129 29.14 -27.05 27.62
C ILE A 129 28.18 -25.89 27.94
N GLY A 130 26.89 -26.19 28.12
CA GLY A 130 25.85 -25.21 28.46
C GLY A 130 24.98 -24.83 27.27
N SER A 131 24.36 -23.64 27.30
CA SER A 131 23.52 -23.16 26.20
C SER A 131 24.26 -22.15 25.33
N VAL A 132 24.28 -22.36 24.01
CA VAL A 132 24.79 -21.40 23.03
C VAL A 132 23.63 -20.61 22.44
N GLY A 133 23.83 -19.31 22.27
CA GLY A 133 22.88 -18.42 21.61
C GLY A 133 23.59 -17.31 20.87
N ALA A 134 22.87 -16.69 19.95
CA ALA A 134 23.32 -15.55 19.18
C ALA A 134 22.24 -14.46 19.21
N SER A 135 22.66 -13.21 19.33
CA SER A 135 21.77 -12.07 19.17
C SER A 135 22.50 -10.87 18.61
N ASP A 136 21.84 -10.20 17.68
CA ASP A 136 22.31 -8.96 17.09
C ASP A 136 21.32 -7.85 17.41
N THR A 137 21.82 -6.67 17.73
CA THR A 137 21.00 -5.52 18.09
C THR A 137 21.50 -4.26 17.40
N ALA A 138 20.58 -3.46 16.86
CA ALA A 138 20.86 -2.12 16.37
C ALA A 138 19.99 -1.10 17.12
N PHE A 139 20.65 -0.15 17.77
CA PHE A 139 20.02 1.04 18.34
C PHE A 139 20.13 2.17 17.34
N VAL A 140 19.01 2.81 17.00
CA VAL A 140 18.95 3.84 15.96
C VAL A 140 18.31 5.09 16.52
N ILE A 141 19.00 6.22 16.36
CA ILE A 141 18.48 7.56 16.61
C ILE A 141 18.32 8.26 15.27
N SER A 142 17.16 8.84 15.03
CA SER A 142 16.76 9.40 13.74
C SER A 142 16.34 10.85 13.87
N GLY A 143 16.73 11.67 12.89
CA GLY A 143 16.29 13.04 12.74
C GLY A 143 15.90 13.31 11.29
N ALA A 144 14.78 13.99 11.06
CA ALA A 144 14.34 14.36 9.73
C ALA A 144 13.61 15.71 9.70
N SER A 145 13.71 16.40 8.56
CA SER A 145 13.15 17.73 8.39
C SER A 145 12.87 18.04 6.91
N ASP A 146 12.06 19.06 6.69
CA ASP A 146 11.82 19.65 5.38
C ASP A 146 12.95 20.61 4.98
N LEU A 147 13.40 20.53 3.73
CA LEU A 147 14.54 21.28 3.19
C LEU A 147 14.08 22.49 2.38
N ARG A 148 13.43 23.47 3.02
CA ARG A 148 12.84 24.64 2.32
C ARG A 148 13.86 25.64 1.80
N THR A 149 15.10 25.63 2.29
CA THR A 149 16.17 26.54 1.84
C THR A 149 16.61 26.28 0.40
N PHE A 150 16.41 25.06 -0.11
CA PHE A 150 16.78 24.67 -1.48
C PHE A 150 15.74 25.08 -2.54
N LYS A 151 15.25 26.34 -2.49
CA LYS A 151 14.37 26.92 -3.52
C LYS A 151 15.02 27.04 -4.91
N SER A 152 16.33 26.79 -5.03
CA SER A 152 17.12 26.88 -6.26
C SER A 152 17.15 25.60 -7.11
N PHE A 153 16.64 24.47 -6.62
CA PHE A 153 16.24 23.38 -7.54
C PHE A 153 15.05 23.90 -8.35
N PRO A 154 14.91 23.64 -9.67
CA PRO A 154 13.87 24.26 -10.51
C PRO A 154 12.46 23.85 -10.05
N SER A 155 12.01 24.51 -8.99
CA SER A 155 10.76 24.30 -8.29
C SER A 155 9.72 25.10 -9.03
N LYS A 156 9.15 24.47 -10.06
CA LYS A 156 7.85 24.89 -10.55
C LYS A 156 6.83 24.61 -9.44
N SER A 157 6.47 25.66 -8.70
CA SER A 157 5.22 25.77 -7.95
C SER A 157 4.93 24.62 -6.96
N GLY A 158 5.65 24.54 -5.84
CA GLY A 158 5.16 23.87 -4.61
C GLY A 158 5.69 22.45 -4.33
N SER A 159 6.80 22.03 -4.95
CA SER A 159 7.38 20.71 -4.67
C SER A 159 8.13 20.74 -3.35
N GLU A 160 8.07 19.66 -2.59
CA GLU A 160 8.68 19.58 -1.27
C GLU A 160 9.86 18.61 -1.27
N LEU A 161 10.93 18.99 -0.60
CA LEU A 161 12.12 18.17 -0.41
C LEU A 161 12.31 17.92 1.09
N TYR A 162 12.63 16.69 1.44
CA TYR A 162 12.82 16.23 2.80
C TYR A 162 14.17 15.56 2.94
N GLY A 163 14.81 15.77 4.07
CA GLY A 163 16.09 15.15 4.42
C GLY A 163 16.02 14.47 5.77
N GLY A 164 16.75 13.38 5.92
CA GLY A 164 16.85 12.67 7.19
C GLY A 164 18.18 11.96 7.37
N VAL A 165 18.52 11.71 8.63
CA VAL A 165 19.76 11.09 9.05
C VAL A 165 19.46 10.08 10.16
N ASN A 166 20.16 8.95 10.13
CA ASN A 166 20.21 8.01 11.25
C ASN A 166 21.63 7.88 11.80
N LEU A 167 21.73 7.75 13.11
CA LEU A 167 22.91 7.26 13.81
C LEU A 167 22.58 5.88 14.38
N LYS A 168 23.41 4.89 14.07
CA LYS A 168 23.24 3.51 14.51
C LYS A 168 24.40 3.07 15.38
N TYR A 169 24.09 2.44 16.51
CA TYR A 169 25.01 1.61 17.27
C TYR A 169 24.60 0.15 17.07
N ILE A 170 25.51 -0.64 16.51
CA ILE A 170 25.30 -2.04 16.17
C ILE A 170 26.13 -2.88 17.13
N SER A 171 25.51 -3.89 17.71
CA SER A 171 26.15 -4.86 18.60
C SER A 171 25.77 -6.26 18.15
N GLN A 172 26.77 -7.13 17.99
CA GLN A 172 26.58 -8.54 17.71
C GLN A 172 27.17 -9.35 18.86
N GLN A 173 26.42 -10.34 19.33
CA GLN A 173 26.85 -11.25 20.38
C GLN A 173 26.71 -12.69 19.90
N LEU A 174 27.80 -13.44 19.97
CA LEU A 174 27.86 -14.86 19.68
C LEU A 174 28.56 -15.58 20.83
N TYR A 175 27.79 -16.36 21.61
CA TYR A 175 28.29 -16.99 22.82
C TYR A 175 28.95 -15.97 23.78
N THR A 176 30.26 -16.07 24.01
CA THR A 176 31.07 -15.16 24.84
C THR A 176 31.68 -13.98 24.08
N TYR A 177 31.63 -14.00 22.75
CA TYR A 177 32.23 -12.96 21.91
C TYR A 177 31.21 -11.86 21.61
N SER A 178 31.66 -10.61 21.67
CA SER A 178 30.88 -9.44 21.30
C SER A 178 31.67 -8.53 20.39
N ALA A 179 31.02 -7.97 19.39
CA ALA A 179 31.58 -6.95 18.52
C ALA A 179 30.59 -5.79 18.36
N SER A 180 31.11 -4.59 18.08
CA SER A 180 30.27 -3.43 17.85
C SER A 180 30.76 -2.56 16.70
N ALA A 181 29.85 -1.78 16.13
CA ALA A 181 30.13 -0.83 15.06
C ALA A 181 29.18 0.36 15.14
N PHE A 182 29.61 1.49 14.57
CA PHE A 182 28.77 2.65 14.35
C PHE A 182 28.48 2.82 12.87
N ALA A 183 27.27 3.25 12.54
CA ALA A 183 26.90 3.56 11.17
C ALA A 183 25.99 4.79 11.05
N LEU A 184 26.03 5.39 9.88
CA LEU A 184 25.21 6.52 9.47
C LEU A 184 24.30 6.06 8.31
N ASP A 185 23.05 6.49 8.33
CA ASP A 185 22.23 6.51 7.11
C ASP A 185 21.90 7.94 6.72
N LEU A 186 21.83 8.18 5.42
CA LEU A 186 21.41 9.45 4.84
C LEU A 186 20.22 9.22 3.92
N GLY A 187 19.23 10.09 4.02
CA GLY A 187 17.98 10.01 3.27
C GLY A 187 17.59 11.33 2.66
N LEU A 188 17.12 11.29 1.42
CA LEU A 188 16.43 12.37 0.74
C LEU A 188 15.14 11.85 0.13
N GLN A 189 14.08 12.65 0.19
CA GLN A 189 12.82 12.39 -0.51
C GLN A 189 12.26 13.65 -1.13
N TRP A 190 11.76 13.53 -2.34
CA TRP A 190 11.14 14.60 -3.11
C TRP A 190 9.69 14.24 -3.43
N TYR A 191 8.80 15.19 -3.25
CA TYR A 191 7.37 15.07 -3.49
C TYR A 191 6.95 16.12 -4.51
N GLU A 192 6.26 15.67 -5.56
CA GLU A 192 5.68 16.57 -6.55
C GLU A 192 4.56 17.41 -5.93
N ALA A 193 4.57 18.71 -6.25
CA ALA A 193 3.49 19.63 -5.91
C ALA A 193 2.20 19.24 -6.63
N SER A 194 1.14 18.94 -5.89
CA SER A 194 -0.19 18.84 -6.47
C SER A 194 -1.19 19.61 -5.63
N LYS A 195 -2.01 20.44 -6.29
CA LYS A 195 -3.17 21.13 -5.67
C LYS A 195 -4.26 20.15 -5.19
N ILE A 196 -4.13 18.88 -5.53
CA ILE A 196 -4.95 17.78 -5.02
C ILE A 196 -4.00 16.93 -4.16
N VAL A 197 -4.08 17.12 -2.85
CA VAL A 197 -3.16 16.68 -1.78
C VAL A 197 -2.81 15.17 -1.81
N LYS A 198 -3.49 14.35 -2.61
CA LYS A 198 -3.32 12.90 -2.64
C LYS A 198 -2.79 12.31 -3.97
N LYS A 199 -2.31 13.12 -4.93
CA LYS A 199 -1.68 12.60 -6.17
C LYS A 199 -0.34 13.23 -6.47
N GLY A 200 0.60 12.45 -7.00
CA GLY A 200 1.87 13.01 -7.50
C GLY A 200 2.99 11.99 -7.57
N TRP A 201 4.05 12.39 -8.28
CA TRP A 201 5.32 11.68 -8.28
C TRP A 201 6.06 11.86 -6.96
N ARG A 202 6.79 10.82 -6.58
CA ARG A 202 7.74 10.82 -5.48
C ARG A 202 9.06 10.24 -5.96
N ALA A 203 10.15 10.76 -5.44
CA ALA A 203 11.47 10.21 -5.67
C ALA A 203 12.23 10.16 -4.34
N GLY A 204 13.10 9.17 -4.17
CA GLY A 204 13.87 9.02 -2.95
C GLY A 204 15.29 8.52 -3.23
N VAL A 205 16.23 8.95 -2.40
CA VAL A 205 17.58 8.42 -2.35
C VAL A 205 17.88 8.07 -0.91
N ASN A 206 18.48 6.91 -0.70
CA ASN A 206 18.88 6.47 0.63
C ASN A 206 20.23 5.75 0.58
N ILE A 207 21.14 6.12 1.46
CA ILE A 207 22.44 5.46 1.63
C ILE A 207 22.44 4.91 3.05
N GLN A 208 22.50 3.58 3.19
CA GLN A 208 22.43 2.88 4.47
C GLN A 208 23.80 2.36 4.90
N ASN A 209 23.97 2.28 6.23
CA ASN A 209 25.04 1.56 6.91
C ASN A 209 26.45 2.05 6.54
N LEU A 210 26.61 3.36 6.28
CA LEU A 210 27.92 3.97 6.11
C LEU A 210 28.62 4.04 7.46
N GLY A 211 29.58 3.16 7.72
CA GLY A 211 30.06 2.98 9.08
C GLY A 211 31.40 2.28 9.23
N THR A 212 31.77 2.07 10.49
CA THR A 212 32.99 1.36 10.87
C THR A 212 32.86 -0.12 10.55
N LYS A 213 33.99 -0.79 10.32
CA LYS A 213 34.02 -2.26 10.29
C LYS A 213 33.70 -2.81 11.67
N ILE A 214 33.07 -3.98 11.74
CA ILE A 214 32.87 -4.73 12.98
C ILE A 214 33.98 -5.78 13.09
N LYS A 215 34.65 -5.82 14.24
CA LYS A 215 35.79 -6.71 14.48
C LYS A 215 35.38 -7.84 15.42
N PHE A 216 35.38 -9.06 14.92
CA PHE A 216 35.31 -10.27 15.74
C PHE A 216 36.72 -10.81 15.91
N ASP A 217 37.24 -10.66 17.12
CA ASP A 217 38.59 -11.09 17.47
C ASP A 217 39.66 -10.43 16.55
N GLU A 218 40.23 -11.19 15.59
CA GLU A 218 41.20 -10.69 14.61
C GLU A 218 40.58 -10.28 13.26
N VAL A 219 39.37 -10.74 12.94
CA VAL A 219 38.75 -10.54 11.61
C VAL A 219 37.79 -9.34 11.63
N ALA A 220 38.02 -8.39 10.72
CA ALA A 220 37.16 -7.21 10.56
C ALA A 220 36.29 -7.31 9.29
N GLY A 221 34.97 -7.32 9.48
CA GLY A 221 33.98 -7.30 8.40
C GLY A 221 33.43 -5.90 8.17
N SER A 222 33.25 -5.51 6.91
CA SER A 222 32.52 -4.28 6.55
C SER A 222 31.02 -4.46 6.80
N LEU A 223 30.31 -3.35 7.06
CA LEU A 223 28.84 -3.36 7.13
C LEU A 223 28.21 -3.51 5.73
N PRO A 224 26.96 -4.00 5.65
CA PRO A 224 26.21 -4.17 4.40
C PRO A 224 25.70 -2.80 3.96
N MET A 225 26.58 -2.03 3.33
CA MET A 225 26.25 -0.72 2.79
C MET A 225 25.34 -0.91 1.59
N ASN A 226 24.24 -0.15 1.54
CA ASN A 226 23.30 -0.20 0.43
C ASN A 226 22.92 1.20 -0.01
N THR A 227 23.09 1.47 -1.30
CA THR A 227 22.60 2.69 -1.93
C THR A 227 21.31 2.37 -2.67
N LYS A 228 20.24 3.10 -2.36
CA LYS A 228 18.91 2.87 -2.91
C LYS A 228 18.38 4.11 -3.62
N LEU A 229 17.74 3.88 -4.76
CA LEU A 229 17.03 4.89 -5.54
C LEU A 229 15.58 4.45 -5.69
N GLY A 230 14.64 5.30 -5.29
CA GLY A 230 13.21 4.99 -5.34
C GLY A 230 12.44 5.97 -6.21
N VAL A 231 11.41 5.47 -6.90
CA VAL A 231 10.40 6.29 -7.58
C VAL A 231 9.03 5.73 -7.25
N GLY A 232 8.17 6.61 -6.75
CA GLY A 232 6.80 6.31 -6.42
C GLY A 232 5.82 7.19 -7.18
N TYR A 233 4.58 6.71 -7.31
CA TYR A 233 3.48 7.51 -7.82
C TYR A 233 2.21 7.21 -7.03
N ARG A 234 1.59 8.27 -6.49
CA ARG A 234 0.29 8.16 -5.83
C ARG A 234 -0.82 8.63 -6.78
N TYR A 235 -1.84 7.82 -6.91
CA TYR A 235 -3.06 8.07 -7.67
C TYR A 235 -4.28 7.94 -6.76
N ILE A 236 -5.43 8.51 -7.15
CA ILE A 236 -6.72 8.32 -6.47
C ILE A 236 -7.65 7.61 -7.42
N LEU A 237 -8.01 6.38 -7.06
CA LEU A 237 -8.92 5.50 -7.77
C LEU A 237 -10.20 5.37 -6.93
N ALA A 238 -11.35 5.74 -7.51
CA ALA A 238 -12.65 5.66 -6.82
C ALA A 238 -12.72 6.38 -5.45
N GLY A 239 -11.93 7.44 -5.24
CA GLY A 239 -11.85 8.18 -3.97
C GLY A 239 -10.74 7.70 -3.02
N ASP A 240 -10.17 6.53 -3.29
CA ASP A 240 -9.18 5.87 -2.45
C ASP A 240 -7.76 6.00 -3.04
N PRO A 241 -6.72 6.17 -2.20
CA PRO A 241 -5.35 6.24 -2.69
C PRO A 241 -4.80 4.88 -3.12
N VAL A 242 -4.18 4.88 -4.30
CA VAL A 242 -3.34 3.81 -4.82
C VAL A 242 -1.92 4.34 -4.94
N THR A 243 -0.96 3.69 -4.30
CA THR A 243 0.46 4.06 -4.37
C THR A 243 1.22 2.95 -5.11
N PHE A 244 1.91 3.31 -6.17
CA PHE A 244 2.91 2.47 -6.83
C PHE A 244 4.30 2.88 -6.35
N ASP A 245 5.21 1.93 -6.22
CA ASP A 245 6.60 2.17 -5.87
C ASP A 245 7.56 1.21 -6.58
N MET A 246 8.75 1.71 -6.88
CA MET A 246 9.85 0.94 -7.46
C MET A 246 11.17 1.44 -6.90
N ASP A 247 11.97 0.51 -6.35
CA ASP A 247 13.27 0.79 -5.78
C ASP A 247 14.38 -0.01 -6.48
N PHE A 248 15.47 0.65 -6.82
CA PHE A 248 16.72 0.02 -7.26
C PHE A 248 17.71 0.01 -6.10
N ASN A 249 18.19 -1.17 -5.74
CA ASN A 249 19.09 -1.41 -4.62
C ASN A 249 20.48 -1.79 -5.15
N MET A 250 21.50 -1.09 -4.66
CA MET A 250 22.91 -1.30 -4.99
C MET A 250 23.69 -1.59 -3.69
N PRO A 251 23.56 -2.81 -3.15
CA PRO A 251 24.36 -3.26 -2.03
C PRO A 251 25.83 -3.47 -2.44
N ASN A 252 26.73 -3.48 -1.45
CA ASN A 252 28.16 -3.70 -1.65
C ASN A 252 28.58 -5.18 -1.56
N ASP A 253 27.67 -6.08 -1.19
CA ASP A 253 27.93 -7.49 -0.86
C ASP A 253 27.16 -8.50 -1.73
N GLU A 254 26.24 -8.05 -2.57
CA GLU A 254 25.43 -8.87 -3.48
C GLU A 254 25.13 -8.11 -4.78
N ASP A 255 24.56 -8.79 -5.76
CA ASP A 255 24.14 -8.17 -7.02
C ASP A 255 23.03 -7.15 -6.80
N SER A 256 23.01 -6.11 -7.65
CA SER A 256 21.95 -5.11 -7.61
C SER A 256 20.59 -5.71 -7.96
N TYR A 257 19.55 -5.27 -7.28
CA TYR A 257 18.19 -5.78 -7.47
C TYR A 257 17.13 -4.68 -7.43
N VAL A 258 16.00 -4.99 -8.02
CA VAL A 258 14.81 -4.12 -8.08
C VAL A 258 13.72 -4.67 -7.16
N CYS A 259 13.07 -3.77 -6.43
CA CYS A 259 11.84 -4.02 -5.70
C CYS A 259 10.70 -3.23 -6.32
N THR A 260 9.50 -3.79 -6.37
CA THR A 260 8.30 -3.08 -6.85
C THR A 260 7.10 -3.40 -5.98
N GLY A 261 6.19 -2.44 -5.83
CA GLY A 261 5.05 -2.58 -4.94
C GLY A 261 3.85 -1.73 -5.35
N VAL A 262 2.67 -2.20 -4.97
CA VAL A 262 1.41 -1.45 -5.05
C VAL A 262 0.69 -1.56 -3.72
N GLU A 263 0.21 -0.42 -3.21
CA GLU A 263 -0.68 -0.31 -2.05
C GLU A 263 -2.00 0.32 -2.48
N TYR A 264 -3.12 -0.32 -2.15
CA TYR A 264 -4.46 0.25 -2.29
C TYR A 264 -5.10 0.40 -0.92
N LEU A 265 -5.45 1.63 -0.55
CA LEU A 265 -6.00 1.94 0.77
C LEU A 265 -7.50 2.25 0.65
N VAL A 266 -8.32 1.24 0.93
CA VAL A 266 -9.77 1.31 0.85
C VAL A 266 -10.31 2.13 2.02
N LYS A 267 -10.95 3.26 1.72
CA LYS A 267 -11.58 4.19 2.67
C LYS A 267 -10.66 4.63 3.82
N ASP A 268 -9.37 4.77 3.54
CA ASP A 268 -8.34 5.10 4.56
C ASP A 268 -8.25 4.11 5.75
N LEU A 269 -8.92 2.94 5.65
CA LEU A 269 -9.07 1.93 6.70
C LEU A 269 -8.36 0.62 6.36
N LEU A 270 -8.64 0.03 5.21
CA LEU A 270 -8.11 -1.28 4.82
C LEU A 270 -7.05 -1.12 3.74
N ALA A 271 -5.81 -1.50 4.03
CA ALA A 271 -4.71 -1.50 3.08
C ALA A 271 -4.53 -2.90 2.47
N LEU A 272 -4.51 -2.98 1.14
CA LEU A 272 -4.17 -4.18 0.38
C LEU A 272 -2.87 -3.92 -0.37
N ARG A 273 -1.92 -4.84 -0.23
CA ARG A 273 -0.56 -4.66 -0.75
C ARG A 273 -0.08 -5.90 -1.47
N VAL A 274 0.57 -5.69 -2.59
CA VAL A 274 1.30 -6.72 -3.31
C VAL A 274 2.59 -6.11 -3.83
N GLY A 275 3.65 -6.90 -3.84
CA GLY A 275 4.90 -6.49 -4.43
C GLY A 275 5.77 -7.67 -4.80
N PHE A 276 6.90 -7.34 -5.42
CA PHE A 276 7.86 -8.30 -5.90
C PHE A 276 9.26 -7.78 -5.66
N ARG A 277 10.10 -8.62 -5.05
CA ARG A 277 11.54 -8.40 -4.95
C ARG A 277 12.22 -9.27 -5.99
N SER A 278 13.02 -8.66 -6.86
CA SER A 278 13.93 -9.38 -7.75
C SER A 278 15.24 -9.70 -7.03
N GLY A 279 16.03 -10.60 -7.61
CA GLY A 279 17.31 -11.06 -7.06
C GLY A 279 17.70 -12.37 -7.71
N VAL A 280 19.00 -12.63 -7.78
CA VAL A 280 19.56 -13.83 -8.44
C VAL A 280 19.49 -15.05 -7.50
N ASP A 281 19.50 -14.83 -6.18
CA ASP A 281 19.56 -15.87 -5.15
C ASP A 281 18.30 -15.93 -4.25
N ILE A 282 18.49 -16.46 -3.04
CA ILE A 282 17.56 -16.56 -1.92
C ILE A 282 17.11 -15.16 -1.49
N GLY A 283 15.98 -14.71 -2.03
CA GLY A 283 15.47 -13.37 -1.74
C GLY A 283 14.40 -12.92 -2.72
N SER A 284 14.46 -13.43 -3.96
CA SER A 284 13.43 -13.14 -4.95
C SER A 284 12.09 -13.75 -4.59
N GLY A 285 11.00 -13.05 -4.92
CA GLY A 285 9.66 -13.59 -4.75
C GLY A 285 8.58 -12.55 -4.50
N ILE A 286 7.35 -13.06 -4.48
CA ILE A 286 6.16 -12.27 -4.22
C ILE A 286 6.12 -11.90 -2.73
N ARG A 287 5.65 -10.69 -2.48
CA ARG A 287 5.25 -10.18 -1.18
C ARG A 287 3.78 -9.82 -1.24
N ALA A 288 3.07 -10.08 -0.15
CA ALA A 288 1.68 -9.69 -0.01
C ALA A 288 1.46 -9.14 1.39
N GLY A 289 0.58 -8.17 1.55
CA GLY A 289 0.27 -7.60 2.85
C GLY A 289 -1.16 -7.08 2.95
N ILE A 290 -1.66 -7.08 4.17
CA ILE A 290 -2.95 -6.51 4.55
C ILE A 290 -2.74 -5.63 5.78
N GLY A 291 -3.43 -4.50 5.84
CA GLY A 291 -3.34 -3.57 6.96
C GLY A 291 -4.71 -3.04 7.35
N ILE A 292 -4.93 -2.82 8.65
CA ILE A 292 -6.13 -2.20 9.19
C ILE A 292 -5.71 -0.97 10.00
N ASN A 293 -6.19 0.20 9.60
CA ASN A 293 -5.93 1.49 10.23
C ASN A 293 -7.19 1.99 10.96
N ALA A 294 -7.35 1.58 12.22
CA ALA A 294 -8.48 1.91 13.08
C ALA A 294 -8.16 3.11 13.99
N GLY A 295 -7.99 4.29 13.38
CA GLY A 295 -7.75 5.55 14.09
C GLY A 295 -6.40 5.60 14.80
N LEU A 296 -6.38 5.29 16.10
CA LEU A 296 -5.17 5.30 16.93
C LEU A 296 -4.29 4.06 16.67
N TYR A 297 -4.87 2.97 16.17
CA TYR A 297 -4.16 1.71 15.96
C TYR A 297 -4.02 1.41 14.47
N SER A 298 -2.83 0.98 14.05
CA SER A 298 -2.61 0.36 12.74
C SER A 298 -2.01 -1.02 12.97
N ILE A 299 -2.63 -2.05 12.41
CA ILE A 299 -2.10 -3.42 12.43
C ILE A 299 -1.83 -3.81 10.99
N ASP A 300 -0.63 -4.26 10.72
CA ASP A 300 -0.21 -4.70 9.40
C ASP A 300 0.34 -6.12 9.49
N TYR A 301 -0.03 -6.94 8.52
CA TYR A 301 0.49 -8.28 8.32
C TYR A 301 1.11 -8.39 6.93
N ALA A 302 2.22 -9.11 6.82
CA ALA A 302 2.82 -9.42 5.54
C ALA A 302 3.34 -10.85 5.46
N PHE A 303 3.18 -11.39 4.26
CA PHE A 303 3.79 -12.63 3.81
C PHE A 303 4.90 -12.30 2.81
N ALA A 304 6.03 -12.98 2.95
CA ALA A 304 7.16 -12.86 2.03
C ALA A 304 7.68 -14.23 1.61
N GLY A 305 7.60 -14.54 0.31
CA GLY A 305 8.06 -15.81 -0.25
C GLY A 305 9.52 -15.78 -0.70
N PHE A 306 10.30 -16.80 -0.35
CA PHE A 306 11.74 -16.92 -0.62
C PHE A 306 12.06 -18.15 -1.47
N GLY A 307 11.16 -18.50 -2.40
CA GLY A 307 11.30 -19.70 -3.24
C GLY A 307 11.39 -20.96 -2.40
N ASP A 308 12.49 -21.70 -2.55
CA ASP A 308 12.73 -23.01 -1.93
C ASP A 308 12.84 -22.95 -0.39
N LEU A 309 13.16 -21.78 0.19
CA LEU A 309 13.14 -21.61 1.65
C LEU A 309 11.73 -21.50 2.24
N GLY A 310 10.69 -21.42 1.40
CA GLY A 310 9.32 -21.21 1.82
C GLY A 310 9.00 -19.73 2.07
N GLY A 311 8.16 -19.45 3.07
CA GLY A 311 7.67 -18.10 3.33
C GLY A 311 7.89 -17.66 4.77
N THR A 312 8.00 -16.35 4.96
CA THR A 312 8.10 -15.73 6.29
C THR A 312 6.89 -14.85 6.56
N HIS A 313 6.57 -14.71 7.84
CA HIS A 313 5.39 -14.00 8.32
C HIS A 313 5.80 -12.87 9.24
N ARG A 314 5.15 -11.72 9.06
CA ARG A 314 5.48 -10.49 9.80
C ARG A 314 4.22 -9.81 10.26
N VAL A 315 4.24 -9.32 11.49
CA VAL A 315 3.17 -8.52 12.08
C VAL A 315 3.77 -7.24 12.62
N SER A 316 3.13 -6.11 12.37
CA SER A 316 3.47 -4.84 13.00
C SER A 316 2.24 -4.14 13.55
N LEU A 317 2.39 -3.57 14.73
CA LEU A 317 1.41 -2.74 15.42
C LEU A 317 1.98 -1.34 15.57
N ASN A 318 1.25 -0.34 15.10
CA ASN A 318 1.54 1.06 15.34
C ASN A 318 0.45 1.68 16.22
N ILE A 319 0.86 2.43 17.23
CA ILE A 319 -0.03 3.16 18.15
C ILE A 319 0.25 4.64 17.98
N LYS A 320 -0.65 5.35 17.32
CA LYS A 320 -0.61 6.80 17.10
C LYS A 320 -1.27 7.50 18.28
N LEU A 321 -0.57 8.46 18.88
CA LEU A 321 -1.01 9.19 20.06
C LEU A 321 -1.41 10.63 19.72
N GLY A 322 -2.35 11.17 20.48
CA GLY A 322 -2.76 12.57 20.36
C GLY A 322 -3.67 12.86 19.16
N LYS A 323 -4.11 14.11 19.04
CA LYS A 323 -4.99 14.56 17.95
C LYS A 323 -4.15 14.97 16.74
N VAL A 324 -4.59 14.61 15.54
CA VAL A 324 -4.09 15.22 14.29
C VAL A 324 -4.20 16.74 14.42
N PRO A 325 -3.11 17.51 14.21
CA PRO A 325 -3.12 18.97 14.29
C PRO A 325 -4.26 19.61 13.50
N SER A 326 -4.95 20.59 14.10
CA SER A 326 -6.12 21.24 13.52
C SER A 326 -5.86 21.87 12.14
N ILE A 327 -4.64 22.36 11.92
CA ILE A 327 -4.21 22.95 10.64
C ILE A 327 -4.22 21.93 9.48
N LEU A 328 -3.79 20.68 9.74
CA LEU A 328 -3.82 19.62 8.72
C LEU A 328 -5.25 19.18 8.44
N ARG A 329 -6.11 19.15 9.47
CA ARG A 329 -7.55 18.89 9.29
C ARG A 329 -8.21 19.95 8.40
N LEU A 330 -7.84 21.22 8.55
CA LEU A 330 -8.39 22.33 7.76
C LEU A 330 -7.90 22.32 6.31
N GLU A 331 -6.61 22.02 6.08
CA GLU A 331 -6.06 21.86 4.73
C GLU A 331 -6.71 20.67 4.00
N ASP A 332 -6.81 19.51 4.65
CA ASP A 332 -7.45 18.32 4.08
C ASP A 332 -8.94 18.57 3.77
N LYS A 333 -9.66 19.23 4.69
CA LYS A 333 -11.06 19.59 4.50
C LYS A 333 -11.25 20.52 3.29
N THR A 334 -10.45 21.56 3.18
CA THR A 334 -10.52 22.53 2.08
C THR A 334 -10.21 21.86 0.73
N ALA A 335 -9.21 20.97 0.70
CA ALA A 335 -8.83 20.22 -0.50
C ALA A 335 -9.90 19.20 -0.91
N LEU A 336 -10.51 18.50 0.05
CA LEU A 336 -11.61 17.57 -0.14
C LEU A 336 -12.83 18.29 -0.74
N ILE A 337 -13.26 19.40 -0.13
CA ILE A 337 -14.35 20.25 -0.62
C ILE A 337 -14.09 20.67 -2.06
N LYS A 338 -12.90 21.20 -2.33
CA LYS A 338 -12.52 21.64 -3.69
C LYS A 338 -12.55 20.50 -4.71
N HIS A 339 -12.10 19.30 -4.33
CA HIS A 339 -12.10 18.13 -5.20
C HIS A 339 -13.53 17.74 -5.62
N HIS A 340 -14.42 17.55 -4.64
CA HIS A 340 -15.81 17.15 -4.88
C HIS A 340 -16.59 18.25 -5.59
N MET A 341 -16.36 19.53 -5.26
CA MET A 341 -16.93 20.66 -6.01
C MET A 341 -16.51 20.64 -7.49
N THR A 342 -15.23 20.43 -7.76
CA THR A 342 -14.71 20.40 -9.14
C THR A 342 -15.22 19.17 -9.91
N ARG A 343 -15.30 18.01 -9.26
CA ARG A 343 -15.78 16.78 -9.88
C ARG A 343 -17.29 16.82 -10.12
N GLY A 344 -18.06 17.29 -9.14
CA GLY A 344 -19.50 17.53 -9.26
C GLY A 344 -19.83 18.48 -10.40
N GLY A 345 -19.08 19.59 -10.52
CA GLY A 345 -19.22 20.53 -11.65
C GLY A 345 -18.98 19.88 -13.02
N LYS A 346 -17.91 19.08 -13.16
CA LYS A 346 -17.65 18.35 -14.41
C LYS A 346 -18.74 17.32 -14.76
N LEU A 347 -19.26 16.61 -13.75
CA LEU A 347 -20.34 15.64 -13.95
C LEU A 347 -21.64 16.35 -14.35
N PHE A 348 -21.92 17.51 -13.76
CA PHE A 348 -23.04 18.37 -14.12
C PHE A 348 -22.94 18.83 -15.58
N GLU A 349 -21.77 19.31 -16.02
CA GLU A 349 -21.52 19.69 -17.41
C GLU A 349 -21.69 18.51 -18.40
N GLN A 350 -21.39 17.29 -17.94
CA GLN A 350 -21.57 16.05 -18.72
C GLN A 350 -23.02 15.53 -18.74
N GLY A 351 -23.97 16.23 -18.10
CA GLY A 351 -25.36 15.79 -17.97
C GLY A 351 -25.56 14.61 -17.01
N ARG A 352 -24.54 14.23 -16.23
CA ARG A 352 -24.60 13.15 -15.23
C ARG A 352 -25.08 13.69 -13.90
N PHE A 353 -26.29 14.24 -13.88
CA PHE A 353 -26.80 15.03 -12.77
C PHE A 353 -26.94 14.24 -11.45
N ALA A 354 -27.29 12.95 -11.50
CA ALA A 354 -27.41 12.10 -10.29
C ALA A 354 -26.07 11.94 -9.57
N GLU A 355 -25.00 11.76 -10.33
CA GLU A 355 -23.65 11.65 -9.78
C GLU A 355 -23.13 13.00 -9.30
N ALA A 356 -23.49 14.09 -9.99
CA ALA A 356 -23.18 15.44 -9.52
C ALA A 356 -23.83 15.75 -8.16
N VAL A 357 -25.09 15.36 -7.95
CA VAL A 357 -25.78 15.50 -6.65
C VAL A 357 -25.05 14.75 -5.54
N LEU A 358 -24.56 13.52 -5.82
CA LEU A 358 -23.80 12.74 -4.83
C LEU A 358 -22.49 13.44 -4.43
N GLU A 359 -21.76 13.99 -5.41
CA GLU A 359 -20.52 14.72 -5.14
C GLU A 359 -20.78 15.99 -4.31
N PHE A 360 -21.81 16.77 -4.63
CA PHE A 360 -22.17 17.96 -3.84
C PHE A 360 -22.70 17.62 -2.44
N ASN A 361 -23.47 16.54 -2.30
CA ASN A 361 -23.89 16.05 -0.98
C ASN A 361 -22.71 15.62 -0.11
N THR A 362 -21.67 15.05 -0.71
CA THR A 362 -20.43 14.71 0.01
C THR A 362 -19.78 15.96 0.60
N VAL A 363 -19.84 17.09 -0.10
CA VAL A 363 -19.38 18.39 0.44
C VAL A 363 -20.27 18.87 1.59
N LEU A 364 -21.61 18.75 1.45
CA LEU A 364 -22.57 19.19 2.47
C LEU A 364 -22.55 18.33 3.74
N MET A 365 -22.15 17.06 3.64
CA MET A 365 -21.92 16.22 4.82
C MET A 365 -20.74 16.72 5.68
N GLU A 366 -19.73 17.32 5.04
CA GLU A 366 -18.54 17.87 5.71
C GLU A 366 -18.70 19.34 6.10
N GLU A 367 -19.42 20.11 5.28
CA GLU A 367 -19.81 21.50 5.52
C GLU A 367 -21.28 21.75 5.21
N PRO A 368 -22.16 21.52 6.19
CA PRO A 368 -23.61 21.72 6.02
C PRO A 368 -24.00 23.15 5.61
N LEU A 369 -23.13 24.13 5.88
CA LEU A 369 -23.32 25.55 5.56
C LEU A 369 -22.59 25.99 4.28
N ASN A 370 -22.03 25.06 3.50
CA ASN A 370 -21.36 25.40 2.24
C ASN A 370 -22.40 25.80 1.17
N LYS A 371 -22.58 27.11 1.03
CA LYS A 371 -23.59 27.70 0.14
C LYS A 371 -23.39 27.29 -1.32
N GLU A 372 -22.15 27.22 -1.78
CA GLU A 372 -21.82 26.89 -3.18
C GLU A 372 -22.21 25.44 -3.51
N ALA A 373 -21.91 24.50 -2.61
CA ALA A 373 -22.29 23.10 -2.76
C ALA A 373 -23.80 22.91 -2.72
N PHE A 374 -24.49 23.62 -1.82
CA PHE A 374 -25.95 23.57 -1.70
C PHE A 374 -26.64 24.08 -2.96
N GLU A 375 -26.22 25.23 -3.47
CA GLU A 375 -26.76 25.79 -4.71
C GLU A 375 -26.47 24.88 -5.92
N SER A 376 -25.28 24.29 -5.99
CA SER A 376 -24.90 23.40 -7.08
C SER A 376 -25.67 22.08 -7.04
N MET A 377 -25.90 21.53 -5.83
CA MET A 377 -26.75 20.37 -5.61
C MET A 377 -28.19 20.64 -6.05
N LEU A 378 -28.78 21.78 -5.66
CA LEU A 378 -30.13 22.15 -6.07
C LEU A 378 -30.25 22.24 -7.59
N LYS A 379 -29.31 22.93 -8.25
CA LYS A 379 -29.28 23.02 -9.73
C LYS A 379 -29.20 21.63 -10.39
N ALA A 380 -28.37 20.73 -9.84
CA ALA A 380 -28.27 19.35 -10.34
C ALA A 380 -29.57 18.57 -10.13
N ASN A 381 -30.23 18.76 -8.99
CA ASN A 381 -31.50 18.12 -8.68
C ASN A 381 -32.64 18.66 -9.57
N ASP A 382 -32.68 19.96 -9.83
CA ASP A 382 -33.66 20.56 -10.75
C ASP A 382 -33.51 19.98 -12.16
N LYS A 383 -32.27 19.78 -12.62
CA LYS A 383 -32.00 19.12 -13.91
C LYS A 383 -32.40 17.64 -13.93
N LEU A 384 -32.27 16.92 -12.83
CA LEU A 384 -32.80 15.56 -12.71
C LEU A 384 -34.33 15.53 -12.84
N VAL A 385 -35.01 16.43 -12.13
CA VAL A 385 -36.48 16.53 -12.18
C VAL A 385 -36.95 16.98 -13.56
N GLU A 386 -36.25 17.89 -14.23
CA GLU A 386 -36.50 18.26 -15.62
C GLU A 386 -36.35 17.06 -16.56
N MET A 387 -35.27 16.27 -16.42
CA MET A 387 -35.09 15.04 -17.19
C MET A 387 -36.22 14.04 -16.92
N GLU A 388 -36.63 13.88 -15.66
CA GLU A 388 -37.73 12.99 -15.27
C GLU A 388 -39.06 13.42 -15.91
N LYS A 389 -39.32 14.72 -15.99
CA LYS A 389 -40.51 15.28 -16.69
C LYS A 389 -40.43 15.16 -18.21
N MET A 390 -39.22 15.17 -18.78
CA MET A 390 -38.98 14.98 -20.22
C MET A 390 -38.96 13.50 -20.62
N MET A 391 -38.86 12.58 -19.66
CA MET A 391 -39.12 11.17 -19.93
C MET A 391 -40.62 11.03 -20.22
N PRO A 392 -41.01 10.55 -21.42
CA PRO A 392 -42.41 10.33 -21.71
C PRO A 392 -43.00 9.38 -20.65
N THR A 393 -44.16 9.73 -20.11
CA THR A 393 -45.01 8.89 -19.23
C THR A 393 -45.57 7.66 -19.95
N THR A 394 -44.87 7.17 -20.97
CA THR A 394 -45.25 6.03 -21.80
C THR A 394 -44.12 5.00 -21.75
N ILE A 395 -44.03 4.30 -20.62
CA ILE A 395 -43.58 2.91 -20.63
C ILE A 395 -44.80 2.06 -20.28
N THR A 396 -45.80 2.06 -21.17
CA THR A 396 -46.86 1.04 -21.17
C THR A 396 -46.49 -0.16 -22.03
N GLU A 397 -45.39 -0.13 -22.78
CA GLU A 397 -44.90 -1.32 -23.48
C GLU A 397 -43.37 -1.39 -23.38
N VAL A 398 -42.88 -2.20 -22.43
CA VAL A 398 -41.55 -2.78 -22.55
C VAL A 398 -41.53 -3.50 -23.90
N PRO A 399 -40.61 -3.20 -24.83
CA PRO A 399 -40.49 -3.94 -26.06
C PRO A 399 -40.28 -5.41 -25.67
N LYS A 400 -41.17 -6.30 -26.11
CA LYS A 400 -40.97 -7.75 -25.99
C LYS A 400 -39.73 -8.12 -26.78
N VAL A 401 -38.57 -8.03 -26.14
CA VAL A 401 -37.31 -8.52 -26.68
C VAL A 401 -37.48 -10.02 -26.86
N LYS A 402 -37.46 -10.48 -28.11
CA LYS A 402 -37.34 -11.91 -28.44
C LYS A 402 -35.95 -12.38 -28.04
N ASP A 403 -35.76 -12.63 -26.76
CA ASP A 403 -34.53 -13.23 -26.26
C ASP A 403 -34.67 -14.76 -26.30
N LYS A 404 -34.32 -15.33 -27.46
CA LYS A 404 -34.31 -16.78 -27.67
C LYS A 404 -33.36 -17.50 -26.70
N ALA A 405 -32.32 -16.83 -26.21
CA ALA A 405 -31.38 -17.42 -25.27
C ALA A 405 -32.00 -17.48 -23.86
N ALA A 406 -32.65 -16.39 -23.42
CA ALA A 406 -33.39 -16.38 -22.15
C ALA A 406 -34.55 -17.40 -22.15
N ALA A 407 -35.30 -17.50 -23.26
CA ALA A 407 -36.36 -18.50 -23.41
C ALA A 407 -35.82 -19.94 -23.26
N LYS A 408 -34.65 -20.23 -23.85
CA LYS A 408 -33.98 -21.53 -23.73
C LYS A 408 -33.55 -21.81 -22.29
N THR A 409 -33.02 -20.84 -21.57
CA THR A 409 -32.62 -20.97 -20.16
C THR A 409 -33.80 -21.33 -19.26
N HIS A 410 -34.92 -20.61 -19.38
CA HIS A 410 -36.14 -20.89 -18.63
C HIS A 410 -36.72 -22.28 -18.98
N TYR A 411 -36.69 -22.68 -20.25
CA TYR A 411 -37.09 -24.03 -20.66
C TYR A 411 -36.24 -25.13 -19.99
N LEU A 412 -34.91 -25.01 -20.03
CA LEU A 412 -34.02 -26.00 -19.42
C LEU A 412 -34.23 -26.10 -17.90
N ARG A 413 -34.49 -24.96 -17.24
CA ARG A 413 -34.81 -24.92 -15.81
C ARG A 413 -36.14 -25.58 -15.50
N GLY A 414 -37.17 -25.36 -16.32
CA GLY A 414 -38.47 -26.02 -16.20
C GLY A 414 -38.37 -27.54 -16.31
N ILE A 415 -37.64 -28.06 -17.30
CA ILE A 415 -37.40 -29.51 -17.46
C ILE A 415 -36.66 -30.08 -16.24
N LYS A 416 -35.65 -29.37 -15.73
CA LYS A 416 -34.90 -29.79 -14.53
C LYS A 416 -35.81 -29.86 -13.30
N LEU A 417 -36.67 -28.87 -13.09
CA LEU A 417 -37.62 -28.86 -11.96
C LEU A 417 -38.66 -29.98 -12.05
N TYR A 418 -39.13 -30.27 -13.25
CA TYR A 418 -40.06 -31.37 -13.46
C TYR A 418 -39.39 -32.73 -13.20
N SER A 419 -38.15 -32.94 -13.65
CA SER A 419 -37.37 -34.13 -13.30
C SER A 419 -37.08 -34.26 -11.80
N ALA A 420 -37.12 -33.15 -11.06
CA ALA A 420 -36.97 -33.11 -9.61
C ALA A 420 -38.30 -33.27 -8.86
N GLY A 421 -39.39 -33.68 -9.53
CA GLY A 421 -40.70 -33.92 -8.92
C GLY A 421 -41.47 -32.65 -8.54
N LYS A 422 -41.14 -31.49 -9.12
CA LYS A 422 -41.78 -30.19 -8.82
C LYS A 422 -42.57 -29.65 -10.03
N PRO A 423 -43.73 -30.22 -10.37
CA PRO A 423 -44.44 -29.93 -11.62
C PRO A 423 -45.04 -28.52 -11.69
N GLU A 424 -45.51 -27.96 -10.58
CA GLU A 424 -46.05 -26.59 -10.54
C GLU A 424 -44.98 -25.53 -10.81
N GLN A 425 -43.79 -25.70 -10.24
CA GLN A 425 -42.64 -24.81 -10.46
C GLN A 425 -42.09 -24.95 -11.89
N ALA A 426 -42.15 -26.17 -12.44
CA ALA A 426 -41.78 -26.40 -13.84
C ALA A 426 -42.71 -25.65 -14.81
N ILE A 427 -44.02 -25.63 -14.55
CA ILE A 427 -44.99 -24.89 -15.37
C ILE A 427 -44.70 -23.38 -15.33
N LEU A 428 -44.38 -22.82 -14.16
CA LEU A 428 -44.05 -21.40 -14.02
C LEU A 428 -42.83 -21.00 -14.87
N GLU A 429 -41.77 -21.82 -14.87
CA GLU A 429 -40.58 -21.57 -15.69
C GLU A 429 -40.86 -21.74 -17.19
N LEU A 430 -41.71 -22.71 -17.58
CA LEU A 430 -42.15 -22.87 -18.97
C LEU A 430 -43.03 -21.70 -19.46
N ASP A 431 -43.83 -21.11 -18.57
CA ASP A 431 -44.61 -19.90 -18.86
C ASP A 431 -43.71 -18.68 -19.03
N ASN A 432 -42.66 -18.56 -18.21
CA ASN A 432 -41.65 -17.53 -18.41
C ASN A 432 -40.91 -17.73 -19.75
N ALA A 433 -40.59 -18.96 -20.15
CA ALA A 433 -40.01 -19.25 -21.45
C ALA A 433 -40.94 -18.82 -22.62
N LEU A 434 -42.24 -19.06 -22.52
CA LEU A 434 -43.24 -18.68 -23.53
C LEU A 434 -43.58 -17.18 -23.53
N LYS A 435 -43.42 -16.48 -22.39
CA LYS A 435 -43.48 -15.01 -22.34
C LYS A 435 -42.33 -14.38 -23.12
N MET A 436 -41.13 -14.98 -23.06
CA MET A 436 -39.93 -14.50 -23.77
C MET A 436 -39.94 -14.89 -25.26
N ASP A 437 -40.37 -16.11 -25.62
CA ASP A 437 -40.62 -16.53 -27.01
C ASP A 437 -41.95 -17.31 -27.12
N PRO A 438 -43.05 -16.63 -27.50
CA PRO A 438 -44.36 -17.27 -27.67
C PRO A 438 -44.41 -18.38 -28.73
N LYS A 439 -43.43 -18.43 -29.64
CA LYS A 439 -43.33 -19.47 -30.69
C LYS A 439 -42.41 -20.63 -30.28
N TYR A 440 -41.94 -20.68 -29.04
CA TYR A 440 -41.02 -21.72 -28.59
C TYR A 440 -41.72 -23.09 -28.42
N LYS A 441 -41.76 -23.86 -29.52
CA LYS A 441 -42.51 -25.12 -29.65
C LYS A 441 -42.17 -26.15 -28.55
N LEU A 442 -40.91 -26.22 -28.14
CA LEU A 442 -40.45 -27.17 -27.11
C LEU A 442 -41.04 -26.84 -25.73
N ALA A 443 -41.05 -25.56 -25.34
CA ALA A 443 -41.63 -25.14 -24.07
C ALA A 443 -43.15 -25.37 -24.02
N LYS A 444 -43.85 -25.11 -25.13
CA LYS A 444 -45.29 -25.36 -25.25
C LYS A 444 -45.63 -26.85 -25.11
N LYS A 445 -44.94 -27.73 -25.85
CA LYS A 445 -45.16 -29.18 -25.81
C LYS A 445 -44.82 -29.77 -24.44
N ALA A 446 -43.75 -29.30 -23.80
CA ALA A 446 -43.39 -29.72 -22.45
C ALA A 446 -44.46 -29.32 -21.42
N LYS A 447 -44.98 -28.09 -21.51
CA LYS A 447 -46.05 -27.62 -20.62
C LYS A 447 -47.33 -28.44 -20.76
N GLU A 448 -47.76 -28.71 -22.00
CA GLU A 448 -48.95 -29.52 -22.29
C GLU A 448 -48.82 -30.93 -21.71
N LYS A 449 -47.66 -31.58 -21.89
CA LYS A 449 -47.40 -32.92 -21.34
C LYS A 449 -47.47 -32.95 -19.81
N ILE A 450 -46.82 -31.99 -19.14
CA ILE A 450 -46.81 -31.90 -17.67
C ILE A 450 -48.23 -31.67 -17.14
N LEU A 451 -49.01 -30.79 -17.77
CA LEU A 451 -50.40 -30.54 -17.40
C LEU A 451 -51.30 -31.76 -17.61
N GLU A 452 -51.07 -32.54 -18.67
CA GLU A 452 -51.82 -33.77 -18.92
C GLU A 452 -51.51 -34.85 -17.87
N GLU A 453 -50.24 -35.00 -17.49
CA GLU A 453 -49.86 -35.93 -16.43
C GLU A 453 -50.41 -35.51 -15.06
N MET A 454 -50.34 -34.21 -14.71
CA MET A 454 -50.94 -33.68 -13.48
C MET A 454 -52.46 -33.89 -13.43
N ARG A 455 -53.14 -33.92 -14.58
CA ARG A 455 -54.58 -34.24 -14.66
C ARG A 455 -54.87 -35.72 -14.49
N LYS A 456 -53.92 -36.61 -14.80
CA LYS A 456 -54.03 -38.07 -14.60
C LYS A 456 -53.65 -38.50 -13.17
N THR A 457 -52.99 -37.63 -12.40
CA THR A 457 -52.59 -37.89 -11.00
C THR A 457 -53.52 -37.26 -9.96
N LYS A 458 -54.55 -36.52 -10.40
CA LYS A 458 -55.72 -36.13 -9.58
C LYS A 458 -56.87 -37.07 -9.88
#